data_AF-A0ABD3LZR3-F1
#
_entry.id   AF-A0ABD3LZR3-F1
#
_cell.length_a   1.000
_cell.length_b   1.000
_cell.length_c   1.000
_cell.angle_alpha   90.00
_cell.angle_beta   90.00
_cell.angle_gamma   90.00
#
_symmetry.space_group_name_H-M   'P 1'
#
loop_
_entity.id
_entity.type
_entity.pdbx_description
1 polymer ?
#
loop_
_entity_poly.entity_id
_entity_poly.type
_entity_poly.pdbx_seq_one_letter_code
_entity_poly.pdbx_strand_id
1 'polypeptide(L)'
;MRRNRQSIGLLLLRYRSKSIILFLLSVLSLYYYLHAAHVANMISIANEGKTPGFMVLGMHRSGTSMLSGLLVEGFGYDTGGADMGGSYDNEKGFYERWDVVLQNDEFLHAQNAGWSWNVLEYNPEKANEQKEKGVVSFSAGKKALKFMNKRLKILPYIQKDPRMCITLPTWLHQLNEKPAIVFTYRHPLEVAMSLNRREQNYDTEITIEHGLLLWITYNMRALQNSVGLCRVYSSNEAILVNPKKEVERIKNELVAKCNVIPPPTHEIPRKVVDSFVDPKLQHNKHDRGAKEQKSQQHVLKDFGGGCVARDFKSDFDERSAKRKAELDMYLIAMRVFCDLESGRAYRDAYEWPDLGRLSNKFASPTHRPHPSPQ
;
A
#
# COMPACT_ATOMS: atom_id res chain seq x y z
N MET A 1 -40.94 67.34 -0.35
CA MET A 1 -40.01 66.77 -1.36
C MET A 1 -38.53 66.63 -0.93
N ARG A 2 -38.03 67.22 0.17
CA ARG A 2 -36.59 67.12 0.55
C ARG A 2 -36.17 65.83 1.28
N ARG A 3 -37.06 65.12 1.98
CA ARG A 3 -36.71 63.87 2.71
C ARG A 3 -36.49 62.62 1.83
N ASN A 4 -37.02 62.56 0.60
CA ASN A 4 -36.87 61.39 -0.28
C ASN A 4 -35.55 61.35 -1.09
N ARG A 5 -34.87 62.48 -1.29
CA ARG A 5 -33.62 62.50 -2.07
C ARG A 5 -32.39 62.02 -1.28
N GLN A 6 -32.37 62.20 0.05
CA GLN A 6 -31.26 61.72 0.89
C GLN A 6 -31.24 60.19 1.02
N SER A 7 -32.39 59.54 1.14
CA SER A 7 -32.48 58.07 1.25
C SER A 7 -32.08 57.34 -0.04
N ILE A 8 -32.40 57.91 -1.22
CA ILE A 8 -31.99 57.36 -2.53
C ILE A 8 -30.48 57.54 -2.75
N GLY A 9 -29.92 58.69 -2.33
CA GLY A 9 -28.47 58.94 -2.39
C GLY A 9 -27.65 57.95 -1.54
N LEU A 10 -28.09 57.66 -0.31
CA LEU A 10 -27.44 56.65 0.54
C LEU A 10 -27.56 55.22 -0.03
N LEU A 11 -28.69 54.90 -0.68
CA LEU A 11 -28.92 53.59 -1.30
C LEU A 11 -28.01 53.39 -2.51
N LEU A 12 -27.86 54.41 -3.37
CA LEU A 12 -26.97 54.40 -4.54
C LEU A 12 -25.49 54.38 -4.16
N LEU A 13 -25.09 55.08 -3.10
CA LEU A 13 -23.74 55.00 -2.53
C LEU A 13 -23.44 53.61 -1.95
N ARG A 14 -24.39 52.99 -1.24
CA ARG A 14 -24.27 51.59 -0.76
C ARG A 14 -24.23 50.56 -1.90
N TYR A 15 -24.96 50.80 -3.00
CA TYR A 15 -24.91 49.93 -4.17
C TYR A 15 -23.56 50.04 -4.91
N ARG A 16 -23.08 51.27 -5.13
CA ARG A 16 -21.76 51.51 -5.71
C ARG A 16 -20.62 50.95 -4.86
N SER A 17 -20.68 51.08 -3.53
CA SER A 17 -19.66 50.51 -2.65
C SER A 17 -19.65 48.98 -2.66
N LYS A 18 -20.82 48.32 -2.69
CA LYS A 18 -20.92 46.87 -2.85
C LYS A 18 -20.37 46.38 -4.20
N SER A 19 -20.65 47.08 -5.29
CA SER A 19 -20.12 46.73 -6.62
C SER A 19 -18.59 46.88 -6.69
N ILE A 20 -18.02 47.90 -6.05
CA ILE A 20 -16.56 48.10 -5.96
C ILE A 20 -15.92 46.97 -5.12
N ILE A 21 -16.52 46.59 -3.99
CA ILE A 21 -16.03 45.48 -3.15
C ILE A 21 -16.07 44.16 -3.92
N LEU A 22 -17.16 43.84 -4.62
CA LEU A 22 -17.27 42.64 -5.44
C LEU A 22 -16.23 42.60 -6.57
N PHE A 23 -15.97 43.74 -7.21
CA PHE A 23 -14.92 43.86 -8.23
C PHE A 23 -13.51 43.68 -7.66
N LEU A 24 -13.21 44.28 -6.49
CA LEU A 24 -11.91 44.08 -5.84
C LEU A 24 -11.73 42.63 -5.39
N LEU A 25 -12.76 41.97 -4.86
CA LEU A 25 -12.73 40.56 -4.51
C LEU A 25 -12.51 39.66 -5.72
N SER A 26 -13.12 39.96 -6.87
CA SER A 26 -12.90 39.19 -8.10
C SER A 26 -11.49 39.40 -8.67
N VAL A 27 -10.96 40.62 -8.63
CA VAL A 27 -9.57 40.91 -9.03
C VAL A 27 -8.57 40.23 -8.09
N LEU A 28 -8.79 40.28 -6.77
CA LEU A 28 -7.99 39.54 -5.79
C LEU A 28 -8.05 38.03 -6.04
N SER A 29 -9.24 37.47 -6.26
CA SER A 29 -9.41 36.06 -6.59
C SER A 29 -8.66 35.66 -7.87
N LEU A 30 -8.73 36.50 -8.90
CA LEU A 30 -8.02 36.27 -10.17
C LEU A 30 -6.51 36.36 -9.97
N TYR A 31 -6.03 37.33 -9.19
CA TYR A 31 -4.61 37.46 -8.83
C TYR A 31 -4.11 36.23 -8.07
N TYR A 32 -4.84 35.77 -7.05
CA TYR A 32 -4.50 34.54 -6.32
C TYR A 32 -4.48 33.33 -7.25
N TYR A 33 -5.44 33.21 -8.16
CA TYR A 33 -5.50 32.12 -9.12
C TYR A 33 -4.30 32.13 -10.08
N LEU A 34 -3.98 33.29 -10.65
CA LEU A 34 -2.82 33.46 -11.54
C LEU A 34 -1.51 33.20 -10.81
N HIS A 35 -1.37 33.69 -9.58
CA HIS A 35 -0.18 33.45 -8.77
C HIS A 35 -0.03 31.96 -8.43
N ALA A 36 -1.10 31.29 -8.00
CA ALA A 36 -1.09 29.86 -7.73
C ALA A 36 -0.75 29.04 -8.99
N ALA A 37 -1.32 29.40 -10.15
CA ALA A 37 -1.01 28.76 -11.42
C ALA A 37 0.45 28.94 -11.82
N HIS A 38 1.01 30.13 -11.60
CA HIS A 38 2.42 30.42 -11.87
C HIS A 38 3.36 29.60 -10.95
N VAL A 39 3.07 29.57 -9.64
CA VAL A 39 3.82 28.76 -8.68
C VAL A 39 3.74 27.27 -9.02
N ALA A 40 2.55 26.76 -9.35
CA ALA A 40 2.37 25.37 -9.78
C ALA A 40 3.18 25.05 -11.04
N ASN A 41 3.27 25.99 -11.99
CA ASN A 41 4.07 25.83 -13.19
C ASN A 41 5.58 25.80 -12.87
N MET A 42 6.07 26.70 -12.01
CA MET A 42 7.48 26.68 -11.57
C MET A 42 7.84 25.39 -10.84
N ILE A 43 6.96 24.89 -9.95
CA ILE A 43 7.16 23.60 -9.27
C ILE A 43 7.19 22.46 -10.29
N SER A 44 6.30 22.48 -11.28
CA SER A 44 6.29 21.47 -12.33
C SER A 44 7.58 21.46 -13.15
N ILE A 45 8.16 22.62 -13.46
CA ILE A 45 9.45 22.74 -14.14
C ILE A 45 10.58 22.20 -13.24
N ALA A 46 10.57 22.54 -11.96
CA ALA A 46 11.55 22.03 -11.00
C ALA A 46 11.47 20.51 -10.76
N ASN A 47 10.36 19.89 -11.14
CA ASN A 47 10.11 18.45 -11.07
C ASN A 47 10.30 17.72 -12.40
N GLU A 48 10.69 18.43 -13.47
CA GLU A 48 10.95 17.81 -14.76
C GLU A 48 12.08 16.77 -14.65
N GLY A 49 11.86 15.57 -15.21
CA GLY A 49 12.78 14.44 -15.12
C GLY A 49 12.80 13.69 -13.79
N LYS A 50 11.98 14.08 -12.80
CA LYS A 50 11.83 13.34 -11.53
C LYS A 50 10.79 12.24 -11.65
N THR A 51 10.95 11.20 -10.83
CA THR A 51 9.95 10.14 -10.69
C THR A 51 8.71 10.69 -9.97
N PRO A 52 7.49 10.56 -10.54
CA PRO A 52 6.30 11.27 -10.09
C PRO A 52 5.71 10.77 -8.76
N GLY A 53 6.15 9.61 -8.29
CA GLY A 53 5.63 8.97 -7.10
C GLY A 53 6.14 7.54 -6.96
N PHE A 54 5.56 6.82 -6.00
CA PHE A 54 5.93 5.45 -5.72
C PHE A 54 4.74 4.58 -5.34
N MET A 55 4.94 3.28 -5.43
CA MET A 55 3.99 2.28 -4.99
C MET A 55 4.51 1.56 -3.75
N VAL A 56 3.63 1.31 -2.78
CA VAL A 56 3.96 0.50 -1.61
C VAL A 56 3.52 -0.94 -1.87
N LEU A 57 4.48 -1.85 -1.88
CA LEU A 57 4.27 -3.28 -2.10
C LEU A 57 4.59 -4.08 -0.84
N GLY A 58 3.83 -5.14 -0.62
CA GLY A 58 3.97 -6.06 0.50
C GLY A 58 2.67 -6.83 0.73
N MET A 59 2.77 -8.05 1.25
CA MET A 59 1.60 -8.85 1.58
C MET A 59 0.64 -8.11 2.53
N HIS A 60 -0.67 -8.36 2.44
CA HIS A 60 -1.65 -7.91 3.43
C HIS A 60 -1.15 -8.23 4.86
N ARG A 61 -1.47 -7.36 5.83
CA ARG A 61 -1.00 -7.46 7.23
C ARG A 61 0.52 -7.34 7.44
N SER A 62 1.30 -6.98 6.41
CA SER A 62 2.74 -6.68 6.53
C SER A 62 3.06 -5.23 6.94
N GLY A 63 2.07 -4.50 7.49
CA GLY A 63 2.24 -3.11 7.92
C GLY A 63 2.24 -2.07 6.79
N THR A 64 1.82 -2.45 5.57
CA THR A 64 1.77 -1.52 4.42
C THR A 64 0.89 -0.30 4.69
N SER A 65 -0.28 -0.45 5.33
CA SER A 65 -1.14 0.68 5.70
C SER A 65 -0.49 1.61 6.74
N MET A 66 0.20 1.06 7.75
CA MET A 66 0.91 1.85 8.76
C MET A 66 2.04 2.66 8.12
N LEU A 67 2.81 2.02 7.24
CA LEU A 67 3.86 2.69 6.48
C LEU A 67 3.29 3.79 5.59
N SER A 68 2.26 3.49 4.80
CA SER A 68 1.59 4.47 3.94
C SER A 68 1.05 5.66 4.75
N GLY A 69 0.41 5.41 5.89
CA GLY A 69 -0.12 6.48 6.75
C GLY A 69 0.97 7.36 7.34
N LEU A 70 2.06 6.78 7.83
CA LEU A 70 3.22 7.56 8.31
C LEU A 70 3.82 8.43 7.20
N LEU A 71 3.89 7.92 5.97
CA LEU A 71 4.41 8.69 4.83
C LEU A 71 3.42 9.81 4.44
N VAL A 72 2.13 9.51 4.31
CA VAL A 72 1.09 10.48 3.94
C VAL A 72 0.95 11.57 4.99
N GLU A 73 0.65 11.21 6.24
CA GLU A 73 0.41 12.17 7.32
C GLU A 73 1.69 12.86 7.79
N GLY A 74 2.84 12.18 7.65
CA GLY A 74 4.12 12.67 8.14
C GLY A 74 4.86 13.55 7.17
N PHE A 75 4.81 13.22 5.87
CA PHE A 75 5.55 13.96 4.85
C PHE A 75 4.66 14.70 3.83
N GLY A 76 3.38 14.33 3.72
CA GLY A 76 2.44 14.94 2.78
C GLY A 76 2.47 14.32 1.39
N TYR A 77 2.73 13.01 1.30
CA TYR A 77 2.57 12.27 0.02
C TYR A 77 1.08 12.22 -0.38
N ASP A 78 0.81 12.39 -1.67
CA ASP A 78 -0.56 12.53 -2.18
C ASP A 78 -1.15 11.17 -2.57
N THR A 79 -2.30 10.82 -1.99
CA THR A 79 -3.10 9.63 -2.38
C THR A 79 -4.15 9.96 -3.44
N GLY A 80 -4.41 11.25 -3.67
CA GLY A 80 -5.41 11.77 -4.59
C GLY A 80 -6.86 11.67 -4.09
N GLY A 81 -7.06 11.52 -2.77
CA GLY A 81 -8.30 11.84 -2.06
C GLY A 81 -9.49 10.88 -2.25
N ALA A 82 -9.28 9.72 -2.87
CA ALA A 82 -10.31 8.68 -3.06
C ALA A 82 -10.03 7.43 -2.21
N ASP A 83 -9.51 7.63 -1.01
CA ASP A 83 -9.06 6.56 -0.14
C ASP A 83 -10.23 5.83 0.53
N MET A 84 -10.07 4.53 0.78
CA MET A 84 -11.08 3.66 1.39
C MET A 84 -11.50 4.06 2.81
N GLY A 85 -10.80 5.00 3.45
CA GLY A 85 -11.00 5.32 4.86
C GLY A 85 -10.58 4.17 5.78
N GLY A 86 -10.93 4.27 7.06
CA GLY A 86 -10.71 3.23 8.07
C GLY A 86 -11.85 2.22 8.13
N SER A 87 -11.55 1.01 8.61
CA SER A 87 -12.51 -0.06 8.91
C SER A 87 -12.21 -0.64 10.30
N TYR A 88 -13.07 -1.51 10.82
CA TYR A 88 -12.90 -2.16 12.12
C TYR A 88 -11.54 -2.87 12.27
N ASP A 89 -10.96 -3.36 11.17
CA ASP A 89 -9.70 -4.09 11.15
C ASP A 89 -8.48 -3.21 10.82
N ASN A 90 -8.70 -1.91 10.57
CA ASN A 90 -7.69 -0.85 10.43
C ASN A 90 -8.31 0.55 10.59
N GLU A 91 -8.51 0.98 11.83
CA GLU A 91 -9.23 2.22 12.17
C GLU A 91 -8.57 3.49 11.61
N LYS A 92 -7.24 3.47 11.41
CA LYS A 92 -6.45 4.62 10.92
C LYS A 92 -6.48 4.79 9.41
N GLY A 93 -7.21 3.94 8.70
CA GLY A 93 -7.32 4.04 7.25
C GLY A 93 -6.36 3.12 6.51
N PHE A 94 -6.83 2.61 5.37
CA PHE A 94 -6.00 1.77 4.52
C PHE A 94 -5.04 2.56 3.62
N TYR A 95 -5.32 3.82 3.31
CA TYR A 95 -4.55 4.57 2.29
C TYR A 95 -4.54 3.83 0.92
N GLU A 96 -5.63 3.12 0.63
CA GLU A 96 -5.88 2.45 -0.66
C GLU A 96 -6.95 3.23 -1.40
N ARG A 97 -6.77 3.44 -2.70
CA ARG A 97 -7.81 4.07 -3.53
C ARG A 97 -8.83 3.03 -3.96
N TRP A 98 -10.11 3.37 -3.84
CA TRP A 98 -11.21 2.51 -4.30
C TRP A 98 -11.12 2.17 -5.80
N ASP A 99 -10.69 3.12 -6.63
CA ASP A 99 -10.58 2.90 -8.07
C ASP A 99 -9.47 1.90 -8.44
N VAL A 100 -8.40 1.83 -7.66
CA VAL A 100 -7.34 0.82 -7.82
C VAL A 100 -7.80 -0.54 -7.31
N VAL A 101 -8.45 -0.58 -6.14
CA VAL A 101 -9.00 -1.81 -5.55
C VAL A 101 -9.96 -2.48 -6.50
N LEU A 102 -10.98 -1.74 -6.97
CA LEU A 102 -11.99 -2.28 -7.88
C LEU A 102 -11.35 -2.75 -9.19
N GLN A 103 -10.36 -2.02 -9.70
CA GLN A 103 -9.69 -2.43 -10.93
C GLN A 103 -8.82 -3.68 -10.75
N ASN A 104 -8.18 -3.85 -9.59
CA ASN A 104 -7.44 -5.07 -9.27
C ASN A 104 -8.39 -6.28 -9.21
N ASP A 105 -9.58 -6.12 -8.62
CA ASP A 105 -10.59 -7.19 -8.58
C ASP A 105 -11.08 -7.56 -9.98
N GLU A 106 -11.35 -6.58 -10.84
CA GLU A 106 -11.71 -6.82 -12.25
C GLU A 106 -10.63 -7.61 -12.99
N PHE A 107 -9.34 -7.27 -12.82
CA PHE A 107 -8.24 -7.99 -13.45
C PHE A 107 -8.10 -9.42 -12.95
N LEU A 108 -8.23 -9.64 -11.64
CA LEU A 108 -8.09 -10.95 -11.02
C LEU A 108 -9.28 -11.86 -11.39
N HIS A 109 -10.51 -11.36 -11.25
CA HIS A 109 -11.72 -12.15 -11.51
C HIS A 109 -11.85 -12.60 -12.97
N ALA A 110 -11.42 -11.77 -13.93
CA ALA A 110 -11.42 -12.14 -15.34
C ALA A 110 -10.45 -13.29 -15.70
N GLN A 111 -9.59 -13.66 -14.76
CA GLN A 111 -8.68 -14.81 -14.85
C GLN A 111 -9.01 -15.90 -13.82
N ASN A 112 -10.20 -15.87 -13.22
CA ASN A 112 -10.60 -16.79 -12.16
C ASN A 112 -9.56 -16.80 -11.02
N ALA A 113 -9.21 -15.61 -10.53
CA ALA A 113 -8.39 -15.38 -9.36
C ALA A 113 -9.00 -14.30 -8.47
N GLY A 114 -8.54 -14.24 -7.22
CA GLY A 114 -8.87 -13.16 -6.29
C GLY A 114 -7.67 -12.83 -5.42
N TRP A 115 -7.87 -12.08 -4.33
CA TRP A 115 -6.74 -11.67 -3.47
C TRP A 115 -6.11 -12.87 -2.73
N SER A 116 -6.88 -13.92 -2.41
CA SER A 116 -6.43 -15.07 -1.61
C SER A 116 -6.45 -16.39 -2.37
N TRP A 117 -6.85 -16.44 -3.63
CA TRP A 117 -7.04 -17.71 -4.34
C TRP A 117 -6.63 -17.57 -5.81
N ASN A 118 -6.04 -18.63 -6.37
CA ASN A 118 -5.48 -18.67 -7.73
C ASN A 118 -4.53 -17.49 -8.07
N VAL A 119 -3.95 -16.82 -7.07
CA VAL A 119 -3.07 -15.65 -7.27
C VAL A 119 -1.82 -15.96 -8.10
N LEU A 120 -1.32 -17.20 -8.04
CA LEU A 120 -0.17 -17.64 -8.82
C LEU A 120 -0.46 -17.76 -10.32
N GLU A 121 -1.73 -17.95 -10.69
CA GLU A 121 -2.18 -18.14 -12.07
C GLU A 121 -2.39 -16.82 -12.83
N TYR A 122 -2.30 -15.69 -12.12
CA TYR A 122 -2.48 -14.38 -12.73
C TYR A 122 -1.41 -14.10 -13.79
N ASN A 123 -1.86 -13.79 -15.02
CA ASN A 123 -1.02 -13.40 -16.14
C ASN A 123 -1.26 -11.92 -16.51
N PRO A 124 -0.24 -11.04 -16.38
CA PRO A 124 -0.43 -9.62 -16.63
C PRO A 124 -0.60 -9.27 -18.12
N GLU A 125 0.02 -10.01 -19.03
CA GLU A 125 -0.14 -9.83 -20.48
C GLU A 125 -1.57 -10.13 -20.90
N LYS A 126 -2.14 -11.24 -20.41
CA LYS A 126 -3.53 -11.63 -20.62
C LYS A 126 -4.49 -10.58 -20.06
N ALA A 127 -4.20 -10.01 -18.89
CA ALA A 127 -5.03 -8.94 -18.33
C ALA A 127 -5.06 -7.70 -19.24
N ASN A 128 -3.90 -7.31 -19.80
CA ASN A 128 -3.81 -6.19 -20.74
C ASN A 128 -4.55 -6.48 -22.06
N GLU A 129 -4.39 -7.68 -22.61
CA GLU A 129 -5.10 -8.12 -23.81
C GLU A 129 -6.62 -8.13 -23.59
N GLN A 130 -7.09 -8.68 -22.46
CA GLN A 130 -8.51 -8.69 -22.11
C GLN A 130 -9.07 -7.27 -21.93
N LYS A 131 -8.29 -6.34 -21.36
CA LYS A 131 -8.63 -4.91 -21.26
C LYS A 131 -8.79 -4.29 -22.65
N GLU A 132 -7.85 -4.53 -23.56
CA GLU A 132 -7.89 -4.00 -24.93
C GLU A 132 -9.07 -4.53 -25.74
N LYS A 133 -9.42 -5.80 -25.55
CA LYS A 133 -10.60 -6.43 -26.16
C LYS A 133 -11.93 -6.04 -25.48
N GLY A 134 -11.89 -5.27 -24.40
CA GLY A 134 -13.08 -4.88 -23.63
C GLY A 134 -13.72 -6.01 -22.82
N VAL A 135 -13.02 -7.14 -22.62
CA VAL A 135 -13.44 -8.26 -21.76
C VAL A 135 -13.39 -7.86 -20.29
N VAL A 136 -12.39 -7.06 -19.91
CA VAL A 136 -12.25 -6.48 -18.56
C VAL A 136 -12.67 -5.02 -18.59
N SER A 137 -13.58 -4.63 -17.70
CA SER A 137 -13.94 -3.23 -17.51
C SER A 137 -12.72 -2.45 -17.00
N PHE A 138 -12.40 -1.33 -17.65
CA PHE A 138 -11.28 -0.46 -17.25
C PHE A 138 -11.73 0.92 -16.75
N SER A 139 -12.99 1.05 -16.36
CA SER A 139 -13.56 2.35 -15.95
C SER A 139 -12.95 2.87 -14.63
N ALA A 140 -12.71 1.98 -13.67
CA ALA A 140 -12.03 2.31 -12.41
C ALA A 140 -10.54 2.64 -12.67
N GLY A 141 -9.87 1.83 -13.48
CA GLY A 141 -8.49 2.06 -13.92
C GLY A 141 -8.29 3.42 -14.59
N LYS A 142 -9.22 3.87 -15.43
CA LYS A 142 -9.18 5.23 -16.02
C LYS A 142 -9.20 6.34 -14.95
N LYS A 143 -9.95 6.18 -13.87
CA LYS A 143 -9.98 7.15 -12.75
C LYS A 143 -8.64 7.16 -12.00
N ALA A 144 -8.10 5.98 -11.71
CA ALA A 144 -6.80 5.84 -11.08
C ALA A 144 -5.68 6.45 -11.93
N LEU A 145 -5.67 6.18 -13.24
CA LEU A 145 -4.69 6.74 -14.18
C LEU A 145 -4.84 8.26 -14.37
N LYS A 146 -6.06 8.81 -14.32
CA LYS A 146 -6.24 10.27 -14.35
C LYS A 146 -5.47 10.96 -13.22
N PHE A 147 -5.39 10.31 -12.06
CA PHE A 147 -4.56 10.76 -10.96
C PHE A 147 -3.08 10.44 -11.20
N MET A 148 -2.71 9.16 -11.40
CA MET A 148 -1.32 8.72 -11.48
C MET A 148 -0.55 9.31 -12.68
N ASN A 149 -1.19 9.46 -13.85
CA ASN A 149 -0.60 10.05 -15.06
C ASN A 149 -0.81 11.57 -15.19
N LYS A 150 -1.30 12.26 -14.14
CA LYS A 150 -1.47 13.71 -14.17
C LYS A 150 -0.13 14.40 -14.47
N ARG A 151 -0.04 15.14 -15.59
CA ARG A 151 1.21 15.78 -16.04
C ARG A 151 1.80 16.79 -15.04
N LEU A 152 0.97 17.61 -14.41
CA LEU A 152 1.41 18.59 -13.40
C LEU A 152 1.43 17.93 -12.02
N LYS A 153 2.59 17.40 -11.63
CA LYS A 153 2.84 16.80 -10.32
C LYS A 153 3.50 17.81 -9.39
N ILE A 154 2.67 18.47 -8.58
CA ILE A 154 3.13 19.37 -7.52
C ILE A 154 3.66 18.54 -6.34
N LEU A 155 2.96 17.44 -6.03
CA LEU A 155 3.31 16.52 -4.95
C LEU A 155 3.61 15.12 -5.51
N PRO A 156 4.57 14.41 -4.89
CA PRO A 156 4.78 12.99 -5.18
C PRO A 156 3.55 12.19 -4.76
N TYR A 157 3.07 11.31 -5.64
CA TYR A 157 1.99 10.40 -5.26
C TYR A 157 2.52 9.19 -4.50
N ILE A 158 1.65 8.63 -3.66
CA ILE A 158 1.81 7.30 -3.07
C ILE A 158 0.59 6.46 -3.46
N GLN A 159 0.83 5.30 -4.04
CA GLN A 159 -0.21 4.33 -4.33
C GLN A 159 0.04 3.05 -3.53
N LYS A 160 -0.99 2.54 -2.86
CA LYS A 160 -0.90 1.26 -2.16
C LYS A 160 -2.15 0.44 -2.43
N ASP A 161 -1.93 -0.83 -2.70
CA ASP A 161 -2.88 -1.93 -2.63
C ASP A 161 -2.02 -3.20 -2.64
N PRO A 162 -2.12 -4.11 -1.65
CA PRO A 162 -1.28 -5.30 -1.61
C PRO A 162 -1.37 -6.16 -2.89
N ARG A 163 -2.51 -6.19 -3.58
CA ARG A 163 -2.69 -6.93 -4.85
C ARG A 163 -1.84 -6.39 -5.99
N MET A 164 -1.34 -5.15 -5.88
CA MET A 164 -0.36 -4.63 -6.83
C MET A 164 0.95 -5.41 -6.78
N CYS A 165 1.26 -6.18 -5.73
CA CYS A 165 2.36 -7.14 -5.80
C CYS A 165 2.20 -8.10 -7.00
N ILE A 166 0.95 -8.47 -7.31
CA ILE A 166 0.57 -9.38 -8.39
C ILE A 166 0.30 -8.60 -9.70
N THR A 167 -0.49 -7.52 -9.62
CA THR A 167 -0.99 -6.79 -10.80
C THR A 167 -0.07 -5.67 -11.29
N LEU A 168 1.07 -5.43 -10.62
CA LEU A 168 2.00 -4.35 -10.98
C LEU A 168 2.34 -4.30 -12.47
N PRO A 169 2.70 -5.40 -13.17
CA PRO A 169 3.07 -5.30 -14.58
C PRO A 169 1.91 -4.82 -15.48
N THR A 170 0.67 -5.18 -15.13
CA THR A 170 -0.53 -4.68 -15.81
C THR A 170 -0.67 -3.16 -15.62
N TRP A 171 -0.44 -2.66 -14.41
CA TRP A 171 -0.45 -1.22 -14.14
C TRP A 171 0.70 -0.47 -14.82
N LEU A 172 1.92 -1.02 -14.79
CA LEU A 172 3.10 -0.42 -15.44
C LEU A 172 2.88 -0.20 -16.93
N HIS A 173 2.16 -1.11 -17.60
CA HIS A 173 1.81 -0.97 -19.02
C HIS A 173 0.92 0.27 -19.30
N GLN A 174 0.16 0.74 -18.30
CA GLN A 174 -0.76 1.86 -18.46
C GLN A 174 -0.21 3.20 -17.91
N LEU A 175 0.93 3.17 -17.22
CA LEU A 175 1.54 4.36 -16.65
C LEU A 175 2.44 5.06 -17.68
N ASN A 176 2.34 6.38 -17.72
CA ASN A 176 3.20 7.19 -18.60
C ASN A 176 4.66 7.21 -18.10
N GLU A 177 4.83 7.09 -16.79
CA GLU A 177 6.12 7.18 -16.11
C GLU A 177 6.24 6.06 -15.09
N LYS A 178 7.42 5.44 -15.02
CA LYS A 178 7.69 4.35 -14.09
C LYS A 178 7.74 4.87 -12.64
N PRO A 179 7.00 4.26 -11.70
CA PRO A 179 7.08 4.61 -10.29
C PRO A 179 8.36 4.07 -9.66
N ALA A 180 8.76 4.66 -8.54
CA ALA A 180 9.61 3.95 -7.58
C ALA A 180 8.78 2.96 -6.75
N ILE A 181 9.44 2.05 -6.05
CA ILE A 181 8.78 1.03 -5.22
C ILE A 181 9.30 1.14 -3.80
N VAL A 182 8.39 1.16 -2.83
CA VAL A 182 8.69 0.90 -1.42
C VAL A 182 8.19 -0.50 -1.11
N PHE A 183 9.11 -1.44 -0.91
CA PHE A 183 8.78 -2.81 -0.54
C PHE A 183 8.92 -3.00 0.97
N THR A 184 7.87 -3.49 1.62
CA THR A 184 7.88 -3.85 3.04
C THR A 184 7.34 -5.25 3.27
N TYR A 185 7.91 -5.94 4.26
CA TYR A 185 7.52 -7.28 4.66
C TYR A 185 7.46 -7.38 6.18
N ARG A 186 6.86 -8.46 6.68
CA ARG A 186 6.76 -8.80 8.11
C ARG A 186 7.04 -10.28 8.30
N HIS A 187 7.39 -10.70 9.51
CA HIS A 187 7.55 -12.10 9.86
C HIS A 187 6.38 -12.96 9.33
N PRO A 188 6.64 -14.06 8.58
CA PRO A 188 5.62 -14.79 7.83
C PRO A 188 4.53 -15.37 8.72
N LEU A 189 4.92 -15.92 9.88
CA LEU A 189 3.96 -16.49 10.83
C LEU A 189 3.03 -15.43 11.44
N GLU A 190 3.53 -14.23 11.70
CA GLU A 190 2.70 -13.16 12.27
C GLU A 190 1.65 -12.70 11.27
N VAL A 191 2.02 -12.65 9.98
CA VAL A 191 1.09 -12.37 8.88
C VAL A 191 0.05 -13.48 8.76
N ALA A 192 0.47 -14.74 8.70
CA ALA A 192 -0.42 -15.89 8.56
C ALA A 192 -1.44 -15.98 9.71
N MET A 193 -0.98 -15.83 10.97
CA MET A 193 -1.86 -15.78 12.14
C MET A 193 -2.80 -14.57 12.12
N SER A 194 -2.33 -13.41 11.64
CA SER A 194 -3.18 -12.22 11.52
C SER A 194 -4.24 -12.36 10.43
N LEU A 195 -3.96 -13.07 9.34
CA LEU A 195 -4.93 -13.38 8.29
C LEU A 195 -5.96 -14.38 8.82
N ASN A 196 -5.50 -15.48 9.41
CA ASN A 196 -6.38 -16.49 10.01
C ASN A 196 -7.39 -15.87 10.99
N ARG A 197 -6.93 -15.04 11.94
CA ARG A 197 -7.83 -14.34 12.87
C ARG A 197 -8.81 -13.38 12.21
N ARG A 198 -8.41 -12.69 11.12
CA ARG A 198 -9.30 -11.77 10.41
C ARG A 198 -10.41 -12.56 9.73
N GLU A 199 -10.01 -13.60 9.01
CA GLU A 199 -10.83 -14.38 8.09
C GLU A 199 -11.76 -15.35 8.82
N GLN A 200 -11.44 -15.74 10.05
CA GLN A 200 -12.37 -16.45 10.94
C GLN A 200 -13.70 -15.73 11.17
N ASN A 201 -13.76 -14.41 10.95
CA ASN A 201 -15.00 -13.63 11.08
C ASN A 201 -15.82 -13.56 9.76
N TYR A 202 -15.38 -14.26 8.72
CA TYR A 202 -16.00 -14.30 7.40
C TYR A 202 -16.25 -15.75 6.96
N ASP A 203 -17.06 -15.94 5.91
CA ASP A 203 -17.30 -17.27 5.29
C ASP A 203 -16.08 -17.82 4.53
N THR A 204 -14.94 -17.14 4.58
CA THR A 204 -13.68 -17.51 3.95
C THR A 204 -12.66 -17.90 5.01
N GLU A 205 -12.32 -19.19 5.14
CA GLU A 205 -11.28 -19.63 6.08
C GLU A 205 -9.88 -19.54 5.43
N ILE A 206 -8.94 -18.83 6.07
CA ILE A 206 -7.52 -18.85 5.72
C ILE A 206 -6.76 -19.59 6.81
N THR A 207 -6.29 -20.80 6.51
CA THR A 207 -5.42 -21.57 7.41
C THR A 207 -4.04 -20.93 7.52
N ILE A 208 -3.25 -21.31 8.54
CA ILE A 208 -1.86 -20.84 8.66
C ILE A 208 -1.03 -21.24 7.44
N GLU A 209 -1.15 -22.49 6.97
CA GLU A 209 -0.50 -22.96 5.75
C GLU A 209 -0.84 -22.07 4.54
N HIS A 210 -2.12 -21.73 4.36
CA HIS A 210 -2.54 -20.87 3.26
C HIS A 210 -2.00 -19.44 3.41
N GLY A 211 -2.06 -18.87 4.61
CA GLY A 211 -1.52 -17.55 4.89
C GLY A 211 -0.02 -17.44 4.62
N LEU A 212 0.74 -18.50 4.93
CA LEU A 212 2.18 -18.59 4.63
C LEU A 212 2.45 -18.68 3.12
N LEU A 213 1.65 -19.47 2.38
CA LEU A 213 1.74 -19.53 0.92
C LEU A 213 1.47 -18.15 0.28
N LEU A 214 0.42 -17.46 0.73
CA LEU A 214 0.10 -16.11 0.26
C LEU A 214 1.24 -15.15 0.58
N TRP A 215 1.83 -15.24 1.79
CA TRP A 215 2.97 -14.41 2.16
C TRP A 215 4.17 -14.59 1.23
N ILE A 216 4.54 -15.84 0.90
CA ILE A 216 5.62 -16.11 -0.05
C ILE A 216 5.24 -15.55 -1.43
N THR A 217 4.03 -15.85 -1.90
CA THR A 217 3.55 -15.47 -3.24
C THR A 217 3.59 -13.96 -3.45
N TYR A 218 3.02 -13.19 -2.52
CA TYR A 218 2.95 -11.73 -2.64
C TYR A 218 4.33 -11.09 -2.58
N ASN A 219 5.19 -11.52 -1.65
CA ASN A 219 6.53 -10.94 -1.53
C ASN A 219 7.44 -11.32 -2.70
N MET A 220 7.32 -12.56 -3.21
CA MET A 220 7.95 -13.00 -4.45
C MET A 220 7.54 -12.12 -5.63
N ARG A 221 6.23 -12.00 -5.87
CA ARG A 221 5.69 -11.24 -7.00
C ARG A 221 6.00 -9.75 -6.86
N ALA A 222 5.99 -9.19 -5.66
CA ALA A 222 6.42 -7.82 -5.42
C ALA A 222 7.85 -7.57 -5.92
N LEU A 223 8.78 -8.49 -5.66
CA LEU A 223 10.17 -8.35 -6.09
C LEU A 223 10.40 -8.68 -7.56
N GLN A 224 9.75 -9.73 -8.09
CA GLN A 224 9.84 -10.14 -9.50
C GLN A 224 9.22 -9.08 -10.42
N ASN A 225 8.02 -8.61 -10.11
CA ASN A 225 7.30 -7.66 -10.96
C ASN A 225 7.86 -6.23 -10.88
N SER A 226 8.74 -5.95 -9.92
CA SER A 226 9.42 -4.66 -9.78
C SER A 226 10.87 -4.67 -10.26
N VAL A 227 11.32 -5.73 -10.95
CA VAL A 227 12.63 -5.77 -11.60
C VAL A 227 12.76 -4.59 -12.57
N GLY A 228 13.91 -3.91 -12.54
CA GLY A 228 14.17 -2.71 -13.35
C GLY A 228 13.54 -1.42 -12.84
N LEU A 229 12.82 -1.44 -11.71
CA LEU A 229 12.35 -0.24 -11.01
C LEU A 229 13.29 0.12 -9.86
N CYS A 230 13.36 1.41 -9.51
CA CYS A 230 14.06 1.82 -8.30
C CYS A 230 13.29 1.35 -7.05
N ARG A 231 13.99 0.71 -6.13
CA ARG A 231 13.42 0.09 -4.93
C ARG A 231 14.04 0.63 -3.65
N VAL A 232 13.20 0.93 -2.68
CA VAL A 232 13.53 1.16 -1.27
C VAL A 232 12.90 0.03 -0.47
N TYR A 233 13.70 -0.62 0.37
CA TYR A 233 13.27 -1.77 1.16
C TYR A 233 13.06 -1.37 2.62
N SER A 234 12.09 -1.97 3.29
CA SER A 234 11.84 -1.82 4.72
C SER A 234 11.22 -3.11 5.27
N SER A 235 11.03 -3.17 6.58
CA SER A 235 10.27 -4.23 7.23
C SER A 235 9.35 -3.62 8.29
N ASN A 236 8.27 -4.32 8.61
CA ASN A 236 7.37 -3.93 9.68
C ASN A 236 8.13 -3.80 11.00
N GLU A 237 9.08 -4.69 11.28
CA GLU A 237 9.93 -4.63 12.47
C GLU A 237 10.77 -3.35 12.51
N ALA A 238 11.42 -2.98 11.41
CA ALA A 238 12.22 -1.75 11.35
C ALA A 238 11.37 -0.50 11.64
N ILE A 239 10.15 -0.46 11.12
CA ILE A 239 9.20 0.62 11.39
C ILE A 239 8.74 0.61 12.84
N LEU A 240 8.50 -0.55 13.45
CA LEU A 240 8.06 -0.66 14.84
C LEU A 240 9.18 -0.26 15.82
N VAL A 241 10.43 -0.65 15.55
CA VAL A 241 11.58 -0.37 16.42
C VAL A 241 11.89 1.12 16.49
N ASN A 242 11.91 1.81 15.34
CA ASN A 242 12.13 3.25 15.30
C ASN A 242 11.40 3.88 14.11
N PRO A 243 10.10 4.18 14.26
CA PRO A 243 9.26 4.59 13.14
C PRO A 243 9.77 5.87 12.50
N LYS A 244 10.13 6.88 13.31
CA LYS A 244 10.67 8.16 12.82
C LYS A 244 11.90 7.94 11.94
N LYS A 245 12.92 7.25 12.49
CA LYS A 245 14.18 7.01 11.79
C LYS A 245 13.96 6.25 10.48
N GLU A 246 13.10 5.24 10.50
CA GLU A 246 12.88 4.38 9.34
C GLU A 246 12.14 5.10 8.21
N VAL A 247 11.08 5.87 8.53
CA VAL A 247 10.37 6.62 7.47
C VAL A 247 11.18 7.80 6.94
N GLU A 248 12.03 8.43 7.76
CA GLU A 248 12.99 9.43 7.30
C GLU A 248 14.04 8.82 6.35
N ARG A 249 14.55 7.62 6.66
CA ARG A 249 15.44 6.87 5.77
C ARG A 249 14.74 6.56 4.44
N ILE A 250 13.53 6.02 4.48
CA ILE A 250 12.74 5.71 3.28
C ILE A 250 12.55 6.95 2.41
N LYS A 251 12.11 8.07 3.01
CA LYS A 251 11.94 9.35 2.32
C LYS A 251 13.25 9.83 1.67
N ASN A 252 14.36 9.77 2.42
CA ASN A 252 15.67 10.19 1.91
C ASN A 252 16.13 9.31 0.74
N GLU A 253 15.95 7.99 0.81
CA GLU A 253 16.29 7.09 -0.30
C GLU A 253 15.37 7.29 -1.51
N LEU A 254 14.07 7.51 -1.32
CA LEU A 254 13.16 7.82 -2.43
C LEU A 254 13.63 9.05 -3.21
N VAL A 255 14.07 10.10 -2.52
CA VAL A 255 14.56 11.32 -3.16
C VAL A 255 15.95 11.11 -3.76
N ALA A 256 16.92 10.63 -2.97
CA ALA A 256 18.32 10.61 -3.38
C ALA A 256 18.67 9.44 -4.33
N LYS A 257 18.08 8.26 -4.10
CA LYS A 257 18.35 7.05 -4.89
C LYS A 257 17.36 6.90 -6.04
N CYS A 258 16.07 7.14 -5.78
CA CYS A 258 15.01 6.92 -6.76
C CYS A 258 14.55 8.16 -7.51
N ASN A 259 15.16 9.32 -7.25
CA ASN A 259 14.82 10.59 -7.88
C ASN A 259 13.32 10.93 -7.81
N VAL A 260 12.63 10.49 -6.74
CA VAL A 260 11.22 10.81 -6.52
C VAL A 260 11.11 12.29 -6.16
N ILE A 261 10.04 12.94 -6.64
CA ILE A 261 9.72 14.32 -6.26
C ILE A 261 9.77 14.44 -4.73
N PRO A 262 10.51 15.41 -4.16
CA PRO A 262 10.60 15.56 -2.72
C PRO A 262 9.22 15.91 -2.14
N PRO A 263 8.84 15.29 -1.00
CA PRO A 263 7.60 15.67 -0.33
C PRO A 263 7.73 17.07 0.30
N PRO A 264 6.60 17.73 0.61
CA PRO A 264 6.58 19.11 1.10
C PRO A 264 7.17 19.25 2.52
N THR A 265 7.16 18.17 3.32
CA THR A 265 7.67 18.19 4.69
C THR A 265 9.00 17.44 4.78
N HIS A 266 10.00 18.03 5.44
CA HIS A 266 11.32 17.42 5.59
C HIS A 266 11.44 16.50 6.82
N GLU A 267 10.79 16.85 7.93
CA GLU A 267 10.83 16.12 9.20
C GLU A 267 9.42 15.72 9.63
N ILE A 268 9.26 14.47 10.05
CA ILE A 268 7.96 13.96 10.49
C ILE A 268 7.59 14.52 11.88
N PRO A 269 6.38 15.09 12.04
CA PRO A 269 5.92 15.56 13.35
C PRO A 269 5.78 14.40 14.34
N ARG A 270 6.27 14.58 15.58
CA ARG A 270 6.18 13.56 16.63
C ARG A 270 4.75 13.05 16.86
N LYS A 271 3.76 13.95 16.81
CA LYS A 271 2.34 13.63 16.93
C LYS A 271 1.86 12.58 15.90
N VAL A 272 2.42 12.60 14.69
CA VAL A 272 2.08 11.63 13.64
C VAL A 272 2.69 10.28 13.98
N VAL A 273 3.95 10.24 14.40
CA VAL A 273 4.59 8.99 14.83
C VAL A 273 3.78 8.33 15.95
N ASP A 274 3.46 9.09 17.00
CA ASP A 274 2.70 8.62 18.15
C ASP A 274 1.28 8.18 17.76
N SER A 275 0.66 8.80 16.75
CA SER A 275 -0.68 8.45 16.29
C SER A 275 -0.73 7.15 15.51
N PHE A 276 0.35 6.68 14.88
CA PHE A 276 0.37 5.39 14.17
C PHE A 276 0.89 4.24 15.02
N VAL A 277 1.82 4.57 15.91
CA VAL A 277 2.56 3.64 16.76
C VAL A 277 2.00 3.82 18.17
N ASP A 278 0.74 3.38 18.38
CA ASP A 278 0.13 3.44 19.72
C ASP A 278 0.87 2.44 20.62
N PRO A 279 1.55 2.89 21.69
CA PRO A 279 2.21 2.00 22.62
C PRO A 279 1.26 0.93 23.17
N LYS A 280 -0.04 1.21 23.33
CA LYS A 280 -1.03 0.27 23.88
C LYS A 280 -1.48 -0.81 22.90
N LEU A 281 -1.48 -0.53 21.59
CA LEU A 281 -1.74 -1.54 20.54
C LEU A 281 -0.50 -2.38 20.23
N GLN A 282 0.69 -1.85 20.53
CA GLN A 282 1.96 -2.58 20.45
C GLN A 282 2.24 -3.39 21.73
N HIS A 283 1.74 -2.91 22.87
CA HIS A 283 1.63 -3.68 24.11
C HIS A 283 0.30 -4.45 24.09
N ASN A 284 0.18 -5.42 23.18
CA ASN A 284 -0.32 -6.69 23.70
C ASN A 284 0.49 -6.95 24.97
N LYS A 285 -0.16 -7.20 26.10
CA LYS A 285 0.41 -7.54 27.42
C LYS A 285 1.37 -8.75 27.42
N HIS A 286 1.87 -9.11 26.25
CA HIS A 286 2.77 -10.17 25.93
C HIS A 286 4.23 -9.74 25.79
N ASP A 287 4.67 -8.48 25.68
CA ASP A 287 6.07 -8.29 25.21
C ASP A 287 7.19 -8.62 26.22
N ARG A 288 6.90 -8.71 27.53
CA ARG A 288 7.84 -9.35 28.50
C ARG A 288 7.68 -10.88 28.52
N GLY A 289 6.44 -11.37 28.57
CA GLY A 289 6.15 -12.82 28.58
C GLY A 289 6.34 -13.54 27.24
N ALA A 290 6.36 -12.83 26.10
CA ALA A 290 6.50 -13.34 24.74
C ALA A 290 7.94 -13.29 24.26
N LYS A 291 8.78 -12.38 24.78
CA LYS A 291 10.24 -12.52 24.65
C LYS A 291 10.74 -13.69 25.52
N GLU A 292 10.20 -13.87 26.72
CA GLU A 292 10.45 -15.06 27.54
C GLU A 292 9.87 -16.34 26.90
N GLN A 293 8.63 -16.35 26.39
CA GLN A 293 8.06 -17.51 25.68
C GLN A 293 8.75 -17.80 24.34
N LYS A 294 9.16 -16.78 23.55
CA LYS A 294 9.99 -16.98 22.34
C LYS A 294 11.33 -17.61 22.69
N SER A 295 11.91 -17.31 23.86
CA SER A 295 13.16 -17.95 24.32
C SER A 295 12.99 -19.41 24.77
N GLN A 296 11.77 -19.83 25.12
CA GLN A 296 11.43 -21.20 25.55
C GLN A 296 10.90 -22.10 24.44
N GLN A 297 10.48 -21.54 23.29
CA GLN A 297 10.01 -22.35 22.15
C GLN A 297 11.14 -23.12 21.48
N HIS A 298 10.88 -24.39 21.22
CA HIS A 298 11.81 -25.29 20.53
C HIS A 298 12.24 -24.71 19.18
N VAL A 299 13.55 -24.77 18.89
CA VAL A 299 14.10 -24.36 17.60
C VAL A 299 13.79 -25.45 16.59
N LEU A 300 12.96 -25.13 15.60
CA LEU A 300 12.68 -26.03 14.48
C LEU A 300 13.84 -26.05 13.49
N LYS A 301 14.41 -24.86 13.20
CA LYS A 301 15.53 -24.70 12.27
C LYS A 301 16.27 -23.39 12.48
N ASP A 302 17.60 -23.45 12.41
CA ASP A 302 18.48 -22.29 12.31
C ASP A 302 18.88 -22.07 10.83
N PHE A 303 18.68 -20.86 10.31
CA PHE A 303 19.04 -20.48 8.94
C PHE A 303 20.36 -19.69 8.88
N GLY A 304 21.02 -19.48 10.01
CA GLY A 304 22.24 -18.68 10.15
C GLY A 304 21.95 -17.17 10.28
N GLY A 305 22.98 -16.40 10.65
CA GLY A 305 22.90 -14.94 10.75
C GLY A 305 21.93 -14.43 11.82
N GLY A 306 21.60 -15.25 12.82
CA GLY A 306 20.61 -14.94 13.86
C GLY A 306 19.16 -15.17 13.44
N CYS A 307 18.90 -15.67 12.23
CA CYS A 307 17.55 -15.96 11.76
C CYS A 307 17.14 -17.40 12.09
N VAL A 308 16.23 -17.55 13.05
CA VAL A 308 15.83 -18.85 13.60
C VAL A 308 14.32 -19.03 13.52
N ALA A 309 13.88 -20.16 12.97
CA ALA A 309 12.49 -20.59 13.03
C ALA A 309 12.24 -21.36 14.32
N ARG A 310 11.34 -20.82 15.14
CA ARG A 310 10.88 -21.43 16.39
C ARG A 310 9.49 -21.99 16.22
N ASP A 311 9.21 -23.04 16.97
CA ASP A 311 7.91 -23.68 16.95
C ASP A 311 6.80 -22.74 17.46
N PHE A 312 5.57 -23.00 17.02
CA PHE A 312 4.40 -22.18 17.31
C PHE A 312 3.19 -23.04 17.63
N LYS A 313 2.29 -22.50 18.45
CA LYS A 313 1.04 -23.18 18.80
C LYS A 313 0.16 -23.34 17.56
N SER A 314 -0.32 -24.56 17.32
CA SER A 314 -1.29 -24.91 16.28
C SER A 314 -2.49 -25.61 16.90
N ASP A 315 -3.62 -25.52 16.21
CA ASP A 315 -4.87 -26.20 16.57
C ASP A 315 -4.90 -27.66 16.07
N PHE A 316 -3.92 -28.08 15.28
CA PHE A 316 -3.79 -29.45 14.83
C PHE A 316 -2.97 -30.31 15.78
N ASP A 317 -3.34 -31.59 15.88
CA ASP A 317 -2.56 -32.60 16.59
C ASP A 317 -1.13 -32.68 16.06
N GLU A 318 -0.15 -32.81 16.96
CA GLU A 318 1.28 -32.78 16.65
C GLU A 318 1.70 -33.80 15.59
N ARG A 319 1.05 -34.97 15.54
CA ARG A 319 1.38 -36.06 14.61
C ARG A 319 0.53 -36.04 13.35
N SER A 320 -0.38 -35.07 13.21
CA SER A 320 -1.28 -34.99 12.07
C SER A 320 -0.56 -34.54 10.79
N ALA A 321 -1.06 -35.01 9.64
CA ALA A 321 -0.59 -34.56 8.33
C ALA A 321 -0.80 -33.05 8.11
N LYS A 322 -1.84 -32.47 8.71
CA LYS A 322 -2.12 -31.02 8.65
C LYS A 322 -1.05 -30.22 9.39
N ARG A 323 -0.68 -30.66 10.60
CA ARG A 323 0.41 -30.03 11.36
C ARG A 323 1.73 -30.10 10.62
N LYS A 324 2.04 -31.25 10.02
CA LYS A 324 3.24 -31.41 9.19
C LYS A 324 3.24 -30.41 8.01
N ALA A 325 2.12 -30.28 7.29
CA ALA A 325 2.01 -29.34 6.17
C ALA A 325 2.19 -27.87 6.62
N GLU A 326 1.63 -27.47 7.77
CA GLU A 326 1.86 -26.15 8.34
C GLU A 326 3.34 -25.88 8.64
N LEU A 327 4.02 -26.84 9.26
CA LEU A 327 5.44 -26.72 9.60
C LEU A 327 6.33 -26.68 8.36
N ASP A 328 6.07 -27.55 7.38
CA ASP A 328 6.81 -27.58 6.11
C ASP A 328 6.68 -26.22 5.38
N MET A 329 5.46 -25.68 5.27
CA MET A 329 5.22 -24.37 4.66
C MET A 329 5.86 -23.24 5.48
N TYR A 330 5.82 -23.32 6.82
CA TYR A 330 6.45 -22.32 7.68
C TYR A 330 7.96 -22.28 7.50
N LEU A 331 8.63 -23.44 7.40
CA LEU A 331 10.07 -23.50 7.15
C LEU A 331 10.44 -22.96 5.76
N ILE A 332 9.60 -23.15 4.74
CA ILE A 332 9.79 -22.53 3.43
C ILE A 332 9.67 -21.00 3.54
N ALA A 333 8.61 -20.50 4.18
CA ALA A 333 8.40 -19.07 4.35
C ALA A 333 9.52 -18.42 5.19
N MET A 334 10.02 -19.12 6.22
CA MET A 334 11.13 -18.66 7.03
C MET A 334 12.43 -18.59 6.27
N ARG A 335 12.71 -19.52 5.35
CA ARG A 335 13.88 -19.41 4.46
C ARG A 335 13.84 -18.09 3.69
N VAL A 336 12.71 -17.81 3.04
CA VAL A 336 12.50 -16.58 2.27
C VAL A 336 12.62 -15.34 3.17
N PHE A 337 12.04 -15.38 4.37
CA PHE A 337 12.16 -14.30 5.35
C PHE A 337 13.62 -14.02 5.74
N CYS A 338 14.40 -15.05 6.05
CA CYS A 338 15.83 -14.91 6.36
C CYS A 338 16.65 -14.41 5.15
N ASP A 339 16.25 -14.78 3.94
CA ASP A 339 16.87 -14.30 2.71
C ASP A 339 16.52 -12.83 2.43
N LEU A 340 15.34 -12.35 2.83
CA LEU A 340 15.01 -10.91 2.83
C LEU A 340 15.86 -10.14 3.86
N GLU A 341 15.92 -10.63 5.10
CA GLU A 341 16.72 -10.00 6.18
C GLU A 341 18.21 -9.89 5.83
N SER A 342 18.77 -10.92 5.19
CA SER A 342 20.18 -10.92 4.76
C SER A 342 20.41 -10.22 3.41
N GLY A 343 19.34 -9.77 2.74
CA GLY A 343 19.39 -9.16 1.42
C GLY A 343 19.68 -10.13 0.25
N ARG A 344 19.75 -11.44 0.50
CA ARG A 344 19.91 -12.46 -0.55
C ARG A 344 18.73 -12.49 -1.52
N ALA A 345 17.51 -12.32 -1.01
CA ALA A 345 16.28 -12.33 -1.80
C ALA A 345 16.14 -11.16 -2.78
N TYR A 346 16.97 -10.12 -2.66
CA TYR A 346 16.93 -8.95 -3.57
C TYR A 346 17.82 -9.11 -4.81
N ARG A 347 18.61 -10.19 -4.90
CA ARG A 347 19.52 -10.45 -6.01
C ARG A 347 18.74 -10.97 -7.22
N ASP A 348 19.17 -10.59 -8.41
CA ASP A 348 18.50 -11.00 -9.65
C ASP A 348 18.55 -12.52 -9.87
N ALA A 349 19.60 -13.19 -9.39
CA ALA A 349 19.78 -14.64 -9.45
C ALA A 349 19.12 -15.40 -8.29
N TYR A 350 18.24 -14.75 -7.50
CA TYR A 350 17.60 -15.43 -6.38
C TYR A 350 16.56 -16.45 -6.85
N GLU A 351 16.74 -17.70 -6.45
CA GLU A 351 15.82 -18.79 -6.74
C GLU A 351 14.69 -18.83 -5.71
N TRP A 352 13.48 -18.53 -6.18
CA TRP A 352 12.28 -18.60 -5.35
C TRP A 352 11.83 -20.06 -5.17
N PRO A 353 11.20 -20.40 -4.03
CA PRO A 353 10.62 -21.73 -3.84
C PRO A 353 9.65 -22.09 -4.96
N ASP A 354 9.67 -23.34 -5.42
CA ASP A 354 8.67 -23.85 -6.36
C ASP A 354 7.32 -24.00 -5.67
N LEU A 355 6.41 -23.05 -5.94
CA LEU A 355 5.06 -23.01 -5.39
C LEU A 355 4.04 -23.73 -6.29
N GLY A 356 4.41 -24.17 -7.50
CA GLY A 356 3.47 -24.73 -8.47
C GLY A 356 2.85 -26.06 -8.01
N ARG A 357 3.58 -26.82 -7.18
CA ARG A 357 3.03 -28.04 -6.55
C ARG A 357 2.07 -27.75 -5.40
N LEU A 358 2.10 -26.54 -4.85
CA LEU A 358 1.34 -26.11 -3.66
C LEU A 358 0.11 -25.27 -4.04
N SER A 359 0.08 -24.66 -5.23
CA SER A 359 -1.04 -23.82 -5.70
C SER A 359 -2.33 -24.60 -5.88
N ASN A 360 -2.27 -25.83 -6.41
CA ASN A 360 -3.43 -26.69 -6.66
C ASN A 360 -4.25 -27.00 -5.40
N LYS A 361 -3.64 -26.94 -4.21
CA LYS A 361 -4.30 -27.23 -2.92
C LYS A 361 -5.25 -26.12 -2.48
N PHE A 362 -5.01 -24.89 -2.92
CA PHE A 362 -5.79 -23.70 -2.55
C PHE A 362 -6.56 -23.12 -3.75
N ALA A 363 -6.75 -23.94 -4.79
CA ALA A 363 -7.58 -23.58 -5.92
C ALA A 363 -9.06 -23.56 -5.51
N SER A 364 -9.79 -22.52 -5.94
CA SER A 364 -11.23 -22.44 -5.68
C SER A 364 -12.00 -23.51 -6.47
N PRO A 365 -12.82 -24.36 -5.84
CA PRO A 365 -13.77 -25.20 -6.54
C PRO A 365 -14.93 -24.33 -7.04
N THR A 366 -14.76 -23.74 -8.24
CA THR A 366 -15.80 -23.06 -9.03
C THR A 366 -16.81 -22.23 -8.22
N HIS A 367 -16.54 -20.93 -8.03
CA HIS A 367 -17.56 -20.02 -7.48
C HIS A 367 -18.23 -19.19 -8.57
N ARG A 368 -19.57 -19.25 -8.58
CA ARG A 368 -20.45 -18.32 -9.29
C ARG A 368 -20.22 -16.92 -8.69
N PRO A 369 -20.27 -15.85 -9.49
CA PRO A 369 -20.04 -14.50 -9.00
C PRO A 369 -21.09 -14.17 -7.93
N HIS A 370 -20.64 -13.93 -6.69
CA HIS A 370 -21.46 -13.29 -5.69
C HIS A 370 -21.55 -11.79 -6.02
N PRO A 371 -22.73 -11.18 -5.94
CA PRO A 371 -22.90 -9.77 -6.21
C PRO A 371 -22.19 -8.96 -5.12
N SER A 372 -21.47 -7.92 -5.55
CA SER A 372 -20.81 -6.95 -4.68
C SER A 372 -21.76 -6.43 -3.59
N PRO A 373 -21.28 -6.14 -2.36
CA PRO A 373 -22.08 -5.42 -1.39
C PRO A 373 -22.44 -4.05 -1.98
N GLN A 374 -23.72 -3.71 -1.94
CA GLN A 374 -24.25 -2.42 -2.38
C GLN A 374 -23.73 -1.26 -1.53
#